data_AF-A0A972QBN0-F1
#
_entry.id   AF-A0A972QBN0-F1
#
_cell.length_a   1.000
_cell.length_b   1.000
_cell.length_c   1.000
_cell.angle_alpha   90.00
_cell.angle_beta   90.00
_cell.angle_gamma   90.00
#
_symmetry.space_group_name_H-M   'P 1'
#
loop_
_entity.id
_entity.type
_entity.pdbx_description
1 polymer ?
#
loop_
_entity_poly.entity_id
_entity_poly.type
_entity_poly.pdbx_seq_one_letter_code
_entity_poly.pdbx_strand_id
1 'polypeptide(L)'
;MKLQSTAFKDGEMIPGKYTCDGADVSPPLSWNALPTGTKSLVLICDDPDAPMGTWVHWVYYDITPETTGLPETKPPFWLPWQQALMVRDT
;
A
#
# COMPACT_ATOMS: atom_id res chain seq x y z
N MET A 1 -15.16 -8.86 0.88
CA MET A 1 -14.13 -7.81 1.03
C MET A 1 -13.80 -7.24 -0.34
N LYS A 2 -13.60 -5.92 -0.41
CA LYS A 2 -13.19 -5.22 -1.63
C LYS A 2 -12.13 -4.18 -1.27
N LEU A 3 -11.06 -4.06 -2.06
CA LEU A 3 -10.00 -3.04 -1.94
C LEU A 3 -10.05 -2.15 -3.20
N GLN A 4 -9.97 -0.83 -3.03
CA GLN A 4 -10.06 0.14 -4.13
C GLN A 4 -9.22 1.39 -3.84
N SER A 5 -8.82 2.09 -4.90
CA SER A 5 -8.27 3.45 -4.82
C SER A 5 -9.19 4.44 -5.55
N THR A 6 -9.21 5.69 -5.09
CA THR A 6 -9.80 6.80 -5.85
C THR A 6 -8.85 7.34 -6.92
N ALA A 7 -7.58 6.94 -6.89
CA ALA A 7 -6.55 7.44 -7.80
C ALA A 7 -6.46 6.66 -9.12
N PHE A 8 -6.78 5.36 -9.10
CA PHE A 8 -6.76 4.48 -10.26
C PHE A 8 -7.69 3.28 -10.04
N LYS A 9 -8.06 2.61 -11.13
CA LYS A 9 -8.85 1.37 -11.09
C LYS A 9 -7.91 0.15 -11.15
N ASP A 10 -8.43 -1.00 -10.74
CA ASP A 10 -7.74 -2.27 -10.89
C ASP A 10 -7.34 -2.51 -12.36
N GLY A 11 -6.07 -2.89 -12.58
CA GLY A 11 -5.48 -3.10 -13.91
C GLY A 11 -5.13 -1.82 -14.70
N GLU A 12 -5.42 -0.63 -14.19
CA GLU A 12 -5.05 0.63 -14.84
C GLU A 12 -3.66 1.11 -14.39
N MET A 13 -3.08 2.03 -15.18
CA MET A 13 -1.81 2.66 -14.84
C MET A 13 -1.89 3.43 -13.52
N ILE A 14 -0.90 3.21 -12.65
CA ILE A 14 -0.70 3.99 -11.44
C ILE A 14 -0.22 5.41 -11.84
N PRO A 15 -0.86 6.49 -11.36
CA PRO A 15 -0.42 7.85 -11.66
C PRO A 15 1.01 8.10 -11.18
N GLY A 16 1.83 8.78 -12.00
CA GLY A 16 3.25 9.04 -11.69
C GLY A 16 3.50 9.78 -10.38
N LYS A 17 2.50 10.45 -9.80
CA LYS A 17 2.58 11.02 -8.44
C LYS A 17 2.99 9.98 -7.38
N TYR A 18 2.55 8.73 -7.54
CA TYR A 18 2.76 7.62 -6.61
C TYR A 18 3.96 6.74 -6.97
N THR A 19 4.80 7.17 -7.92
CA THR A 19 6.02 6.47 -8.32
C THR A 19 7.26 7.27 -7.90
N CYS A 20 8.45 6.69 -8.07
CA CYS A 20 9.73 7.35 -7.79
C CYS A 20 9.99 8.61 -8.64
N ASP A 21 9.38 8.70 -9.83
CA ASP A 21 9.47 9.85 -10.72
C ASP A 21 8.65 11.05 -10.18
N GLY A 22 7.74 10.80 -9.24
CA GLY A 22 6.83 11.78 -8.68
C GLY A 22 7.12 12.15 -7.23
N ALA A 23 6.04 12.25 -6.45
CA ALA A 23 6.13 12.65 -5.05
C ALA A 23 6.56 11.49 -4.13
N ASP A 24 6.52 10.25 -4.65
CA ASP A 24 6.79 9.01 -3.94
C ASP A 24 5.96 8.93 -2.65
N VAL A 25 4.65 9.14 -2.83
CA VAL A 25 3.63 9.03 -1.78
C VAL A 25 2.74 7.83 -2.06
N SER A 26 2.11 7.28 -1.03
CA SER A 26 1.20 6.18 -1.20
C SER A 26 -0.10 6.58 -1.90
N PRO A 27 -0.70 5.71 -2.73
CA PRO A 27 -2.05 5.97 -3.20
C PRO A 27 -3.07 5.89 -2.05
N PRO A 28 -4.16 6.67 -2.11
CA PRO A 28 -5.26 6.50 -1.18
C PRO A 28 -5.92 5.14 -1.42
N LEU A 29 -6.07 4.35 -0.36
CA LEU A 29 -6.69 3.04 -0.41
C LEU A 29 -7.92 3.03 0.49
N SER A 30 -8.94 2.29 0.08
CA SER A 30 -10.15 2.06 0.86
C SER A 30 -10.60 0.63 0.70
N TRP A 31 -11.16 0.09 1.76
CA TRP A 31 -11.70 -1.26 1.75
C TRP A 31 -13.01 -1.34 2.51
N ASN A 32 -13.83 -2.32 2.14
CA ASN A 32 -15.12 -2.57 2.76
C ASN A 32 -15.49 -4.06 2.72
N ALA A 33 -16.66 -4.36 3.30
CA ALA A 33 -17.22 -5.71 3.34
C ALA A 33 -16.24 -6.73 3.95
N LEU A 34 -15.63 -6.37 5.09
CA LEU A 34 -14.78 -7.28 5.87
C LEU A 34 -15.59 -8.48 6.37
N PRO A 35 -15.04 -9.71 6.35
CA PRO A 35 -15.72 -10.87 6.90
C PRO A 35 -16.05 -10.69 8.39
N THR A 36 -17.21 -11.21 8.81
CA THR A 36 -17.59 -11.24 10.23
C THR A 36 -16.52 -11.93 11.06
N GLY A 37 -16.11 -11.29 12.16
CA GLY A 37 -15.09 -11.83 13.06
C GLY A 37 -13.65 -11.47 12.71
N THR A 38 -13.41 -10.65 11.67
CA THR A 38 -12.09 -10.07 11.37
C THR A 38 -11.47 -9.45 12.62
N LYS A 39 -10.22 -9.82 12.94
CA LYS A 39 -9.49 -9.34 14.13
C LYS A 39 -8.46 -8.27 13.81
N SER A 40 -7.85 -8.37 12.64
CA SER A 40 -6.91 -7.39 12.10
C SER A 40 -6.80 -7.59 10.59
N LEU A 41 -6.23 -6.61 9.90
CA LEU A 41 -5.85 -6.70 8.49
C LEU A 41 -4.34 -6.56 8.31
N VAL A 42 -3.88 -7.10 7.18
CA VAL A 42 -2.54 -6.89 6.64
C VAL A 42 -2.71 -6.37 5.20
N LEU A 43 -1.91 -5.38 4.83
CA LEU A 43 -1.79 -4.88 3.46
C LEU A 43 -0.35 -5.10 3.00
N ILE A 44 -0.21 -5.78 1.88
CA ILE A 44 1.06 -5.99 1.18
C ILE A 44 0.86 -5.42 -0.21
N CYS A 45 1.82 -4.64 -0.71
CA CYS A 45 1.95 -4.52 -2.15
C CYS A 45 3.36 -4.88 -2.58
N ASP A 46 3.37 -5.77 -3.55
CA ASP A 46 4.52 -6.40 -4.14
C ASP A 46 4.45 -6.25 -5.66
N ASP A 47 5.63 -6.20 -6.27
CA ASP A 47 5.84 -6.23 -7.70
C ASP A 47 6.48 -7.58 -8.05
N PRO A 48 5.71 -8.55 -8.56
CA PRO A 48 6.25 -9.83 -9.00
C PRO A 48 7.10 -9.73 -10.28
N ASP A 49 7.01 -8.61 -11.00
CA ASP A 49 7.69 -8.38 -12.28
C ASP A 49 9.03 -7.66 -12.12
N ALA A 50 9.44 -7.35 -10.88
CA ALA A 50 10.70 -6.69 -10.60
C ALA A 50 11.91 -7.51 -11.10
N PRO A 51 13.01 -6.87 -11.55
CA PRO A 51 14.09 -7.55 -12.30
C PRO A 51 14.78 -8.71 -11.59
N MET A 52 14.77 -8.71 -10.25
CA MET A 52 15.43 -9.71 -9.40
C MET A 52 14.43 -10.65 -8.70
N GLY A 53 13.21 -10.76 -9.24
CA GLY A 53 12.09 -11.47 -8.62
C GLY A 53 11.24 -10.54 -7.76
N THR A 54 10.24 -11.10 -7.07
CA THR A 54 9.22 -10.33 -6.37
C THR A 54 9.81 -9.33 -5.38
N TRP A 55 9.47 -8.06 -5.55
CA TRP A 55 9.86 -6.97 -4.67
C TRP A 55 8.68 -6.50 -3.82
N VAL A 56 8.84 -6.42 -2.51
CA VAL A 56 7.77 -5.90 -1.62
C VAL A 56 7.98 -4.40 -1.40
N HIS A 57 7.07 -3.58 -1.95
CA HIS A 57 7.14 -2.11 -1.87
C HIS A 57 6.74 -1.53 -0.51
N TRP A 58 5.93 -2.27 0.25
CA TRP A 58 5.43 -1.88 1.58
C TRP A 58 4.59 -2.99 2.20
N VAL A 59 4.60 -3.03 3.54
CA VAL A 59 3.77 -3.91 4.37
C VAL A 59 3.21 -3.09 5.53
N TYR A 60 1.90 -3.15 5.70
CA TYR A 60 1.19 -2.72 6.92
C TYR A 60 0.54 -3.93 7.56
N TYR A 61 0.64 -4.05 8.87
CA TYR A 61 0.01 -5.12 9.63
C TYR A 61 -0.61 -4.57 10.91
N ASP A 62 -1.40 -5.42 11.58
CA ASP A 62 -2.15 -5.05 12.79
C ASP A 62 -3.09 -3.85 12.57
N ILE A 63 -3.58 -3.69 11.34
CA ILE A 63 -4.59 -2.68 11.02
C ILE A 63 -5.89 -3.11 11.70
N THR A 64 -6.49 -2.23 12.49
CA THR A 64 -7.72 -2.57 13.21
C THR A 64 -8.89 -2.73 12.23
N PRO A 65 -9.86 -3.63 12.48
CA PRO A 65 -11.00 -3.85 11.59
C PRO A 65 -11.90 -2.63 11.37
N GLU A 66 -11.85 -1.65 12.27
CA GLU A 66 -12.60 -0.40 12.18
C GLU A 66 -11.99 0.57 11.15
N THR A 67 -10.72 0.37 10.79
CA THR A 67 -10.06 1.14 9.74
C THR A 67 -10.70 0.78 8.40
N THR A 68 -11.11 1.79 7.63
CA THR A 68 -11.79 1.63 6.33
C THR A 68 -10.91 1.97 5.13
N GLY A 69 -9.65 2.34 5.37
CA GLY A 69 -8.71 2.75 4.34
C GLY A 69 -7.41 3.33 4.89
N LEU A 70 -6.49 3.62 3.98
CA LEU A 70 -5.29 4.42 4.23
C LEU A 70 -5.36 5.68 3.37
N PRO A 71 -5.15 6.87 3.96
CA PRO A 71 -5.02 8.09 3.15
C PRO A 71 -3.73 8.03 2.33
N GLU A 72 -3.65 8.90 1.31
CA GLU A 72 -2.35 9.23 0.72
C GLU A 72 -1.41 9.74 1.82
N THR A 73 -0.24 9.14 1.93
CA THR A 73 0.77 9.51 2.92
C THR A 73 2.17 9.30 2.36
N LYS A 74 3.09 10.16 2.77
CA LYS A 74 4.50 9.89 2.64
C LYS A 74 4.93 9.18 3.92
N PRO A 75 5.36 7.90 3.89
CA PRO A 75 5.84 7.28 5.11
C PRO A 75 7.03 8.08 5.66
N PRO A 76 7.09 8.28 6.99
CA PRO A 76 8.20 9.00 7.59
C PRO A 76 9.52 8.27 7.31
N PHE A 77 10.52 9.02 6.84
CA PHE A 77 11.88 8.52 6.57
C PHE A 77 12.57 7.88 7.79
N TRP A 78 12.03 8.06 8.99
CA TRP A 78 12.62 7.65 10.28
C TRP A 78 11.88 6.50 10.97
N LEU A 79 10.85 5.91 10.36
CA LEU A 79 10.23 4.72 10.95
C LEU A 79 11.25 3.58 10.93
N PRO A 80 11.57 2.96 12.09
CA PRO A 80 12.37 1.75 12.10
C PRO A 80 11.64 0.69 11.27
N TRP A 81 12.42 -0.12 10.56
CA TRP A 81 12.14 -1.10 9.48
C TRP A 81 10.93 -2.05 9.60
N GLN A 82 10.04 -1.87 10.56
CA GLN A 82 8.93 -2.75 10.89
C GLN A 82 7.54 -2.21 10.54
N GLN A 83 7.34 -0.99 10.02
CA GLN A 83 5.95 -0.51 9.75
C GLN A 83 5.69 0.12 8.38
N ALA A 84 6.71 0.33 7.55
CA ALA A 84 6.59 0.63 6.12
C ALA A 84 7.95 0.39 5.46
N LEU A 85 8.15 -0.75 4.81
CA LEU A 85 9.35 -1.00 3.99
C LEU A 85 9.20 -0.25 2.67
N MET A 86 9.45 1.07 2.62
CA MET A 86 9.68 1.77 1.33
C MET A 86 11.18 1.80 1.03
N VAL A 87 11.58 1.40 -0.17
CA VAL A 87 12.95 1.58 -0.65
C VAL A 87 12.93 2.06 -2.10
N ARG A 88 13.80 3.06 -2.32
CA ARG A 88 14.20 3.69 -3.58
C ARG A 88 14.41 2.66 -4.69
N ASP A 89 13.83 2.99 -5.84
CA ASP A 89 14.09 2.31 -7.10
C ASP A 89 15.58 2.41 -7.46
N THR A 90 16.17 1.27 -7.79
CA THR A 90 17.44 1.16 -8.52
C THR A 90 17.16 0.92 -9.98
#